data_AF-A0A940LSG3-F1
#
_entry.id   AF-A0A940LSG3-F1
#
_cell.length_a   1.000
_cell.length_b   1.000
_cell.length_c   1.000
_cell.angle_alpha   90.00
_cell.angle_beta   90.00
_cell.angle_gamma   90.00
#
_symmetry.space_group_name_H-M   'P 1'
#
loop_
_entity.id
_entity.type
_entity.pdbx_description
1 polymer ?
#
loop_
_entity_poly.entity_id
_entity_poly.type
_entity_poly.pdbx_seq_one_letter_code
_entity_poly.pdbx_strand_id
1 'polypeptide(L)'
;MTRLARQDWRTAPVNAAMISAVLDFADIHRDLGGGRTLLRLSPARAAKADIILLLGRDAERACDVGLVWNDREDQIVRVIDDAALRASRQDAWEEVFDLFAADDRDRASQRLCA
;
A
#
# COMPACT_ATOMS: atom_id res chain seq x y z
N MET A 1 -23.89 -17.34 9.15
CA MET A 1 -23.24 -16.36 10.06
C MET A 1 -22.05 -15.77 9.35
N THR A 2 -22.25 -14.63 8.68
CA THR A 2 -21.20 -13.96 7.89
C THR A 2 -20.24 -13.27 8.85
N ARG A 3 -18.98 -13.72 8.86
CA ARG A 3 -17.90 -13.10 9.63
C ARG A 3 -17.57 -11.78 8.94
N LEU A 4 -18.21 -10.68 9.38
CA LEU A 4 -17.76 -9.34 9.01
C LEU A 4 -16.32 -9.22 9.52
N ALA A 5 -15.35 -9.26 8.61
CA ALA A 5 -13.96 -9.01 8.94
C ALA A 5 -13.90 -7.65 9.66
N ARG A 6 -13.18 -7.61 10.78
CA ARG A 6 -12.92 -6.38 11.55
C ARG A 6 -12.33 -5.37 10.57
N GLN A 7 -13.13 -4.43 10.08
CA GLN A 7 -12.59 -3.32 9.28
C GLN A 7 -11.72 -2.53 10.23
N ASP A 8 -10.41 -2.58 10.00
CA ASP A 8 -9.49 -1.66 10.66
C ASP A 8 -9.84 -0.27 10.12
N TRP A 9 -10.65 0.46 10.87
CA TRP A 9 -11.12 1.83 10.53
C TRP A 9 -9.96 2.80 10.27
N ARG A 10 -8.72 2.38 10.58
CA ARG A 10 -7.47 3.05 10.27
C ARG A 10 -7.16 3.17 8.79
N THR A 11 -7.66 2.25 7.95
CA THR A 11 -7.38 2.26 6.51
C THR A 11 -8.61 2.69 5.74
N ALA A 12 -8.55 3.86 5.09
CA ALA A 12 -9.63 4.32 4.21
C ALA A 12 -9.91 3.27 3.11
N PRO A 13 -11.19 2.95 2.83
CA PRO A 13 -11.53 2.01 1.78
C PRO A 13 -11.18 2.58 0.41
N VAL A 14 -10.93 1.69 -0.56
CA VAL A 14 -10.73 2.08 -1.96
C VAL A 14 -12.00 2.77 -2.47
N ASN A 15 -11.83 3.96 -3.05
CA ASN A 15 -12.92 4.74 -3.63
C ASN A 15 -12.75 4.91 -5.15
N ALA A 16 -13.81 5.38 -5.82
CA ALA A 16 -13.84 5.54 -7.27
C ALA A 16 -12.78 6.53 -7.79
N ALA A 17 -12.46 7.58 -7.02
CA ALA A 17 -11.44 8.56 -7.40
C ALA A 17 -10.04 7.93 -7.43
N MET A 18 -9.71 7.08 -6.45
CA MET A 18 -8.45 6.33 -6.44
C MET A 18 -8.34 5.40 -7.66
N ILE A 19 -9.41 4.66 -7.99
CA ILE A 19 -9.43 3.77 -9.16
C ILE A 19 -9.21 4.58 -10.43
N SER A 20 -9.94 5.69 -10.59
CA SER A 20 -9.80 6.57 -11.76
C SER A 20 -8.38 7.13 -11.87
N ALA A 21 -7.80 7.57 -10.76
CA ALA A 21 -6.44 8.08 -10.74
C ALA A 21 -5.40 7.02 -11.15
N VAL A 22 -5.58 5.75 -10.75
CA VAL A 22 -4.69 4.67 -11.21
C VAL A 22 -4.89 4.40 -12.70
N LEU A 23 -6.11 4.40 -13.22
CA LEU A 23 -6.36 4.23 -14.66
C LEU A 23 -5.69 5.33 -15.49
N ASP A 24 -5.88 6.59 -15.08
CA ASP A 24 -5.49 7.75 -15.88
C ASP A 24 -4.00 8.09 -15.75
N PHE A 25 -3.40 7.79 -14.58
CA PHE A 25 -2.08 8.29 -14.23
C PHE A 25 -1.08 7.23 -13.77
N ALA A 26 -1.41 5.94 -13.84
CA ALA A 26 -0.45 4.88 -13.54
C ALA A 26 0.84 5.09 -14.33
N ASP A 27 1.96 5.08 -13.63
CA ASP A 27 3.29 5.13 -14.21
C ASP A 27 4.00 3.76 -14.10
N ILE A 28 3.47 2.86 -13.27
CA ILE A 28 3.94 1.48 -13.17
C ILE A 28 2.99 0.58 -13.97
N HIS A 29 3.56 -0.08 -14.97
CA HIS A 29 2.89 -1.09 -15.78
C HIS A 29 3.69 -2.38 -15.69
N ARG A 30 3.07 -3.46 -15.22
CA ARG A 30 3.70 -4.76 -15.11
C ARG A 30 2.89 -5.80 -15.87
N ASP A 31 3.47 -6.35 -16.93
CA ASP A 31 2.90 -7.47 -17.66
C ASP A 31 2.79 -8.70 -16.73
N LEU A 32 1.58 -9.26 -16.65
CA LEU A 32 1.29 -10.49 -15.92
C LEU A 32 1.20 -11.71 -16.85
N GLY A 33 1.33 -11.51 -18.15
CA GLY A 33 1.13 -12.51 -19.19
C GLY A 33 -0.35 -12.72 -19.51
N GLY A 34 -0.60 -13.31 -20.69
CA GLY A 34 -1.96 -13.63 -21.13
C GLY A 34 -2.83 -12.42 -21.50
N GLY A 35 -2.21 -11.28 -21.85
CA GLY A 35 -2.91 -10.03 -22.18
C GLY A 35 -3.47 -9.33 -20.95
N ARG A 36 -2.75 -9.40 -19.82
CA ARG A 36 -3.13 -8.75 -18.58
C ARG A 36 -1.98 -7.89 -18.08
N THR A 37 -2.31 -6.66 -17.71
CA THR A 37 -1.34 -5.69 -17.21
C THR A 37 -1.76 -5.22 -15.83
N LEU A 38 -0.83 -5.23 -14.87
CA LEU A 38 -1.01 -4.60 -13.57
C LEU A 38 -0.61 -3.12 -13.67
N LEU A 39 -1.56 -2.24 -13.38
CA LEU A 39 -1.40 -0.80 -13.31
C LEU A 39 -1.30 -0.35 -11.85
N ARG A 40 -0.33 0.50 -11.54
CA ARG A 40 -0.16 1.14 -10.22
C ARG A 40 0.40 2.55 -10.34
N LEU A 41 0.17 3.33 -9.30
CA LEU A 41 0.89 4.57 -9.05
C LEU A 41 2.15 4.27 -8.23
N SER A 42 3.28 4.83 -8.66
CA SER A 42 4.47 4.91 -7.82
C SER A 42 4.30 5.98 -6.74
N PRO A 43 5.05 5.91 -5.63
CA PRO A 43 5.06 6.98 -4.62
C PRO A 43 5.47 8.33 -5.21
N ALA A 44 6.43 8.34 -6.14
CA ALA A 44 6.89 9.56 -6.80
C ALA A 44 5.79 10.19 -7.67
N ARG A 45 4.95 9.36 -8.32
CA ARG A 45 3.79 9.84 -9.08
C ARG A 45 2.70 10.37 -8.17
N ALA A 46 2.38 9.68 -7.08
CA ALA A 46 1.38 10.12 -6.12
C ALA A 46 1.72 11.44 -5.42
N ALA A 47 3.01 11.76 -5.29
CA ALA A 47 3.49 13.03 -4.73
C ALA A 47 3.38 14.23 -5.70
N LYS A 48 2.92 14.03 -6.94
CA LYS A 48 2.75 15.14 -7.91
C LYS A 48 1.51 15.97 -7.60
N ALA A 49 1.59 17.26 -7.90
CA ALA A 49 0.57 18.24 -7.57
C ALA A 49 -0.80 17.93 -8.19
N ASP A 50 -0.84 17.40 -9.42
CA ASP A 50 -2.06 16.96 -10.09
C ASP A 50 -2.78 15.84 -9.33
N ILE A 51 -2.04 14.84 -8.84
CA ILE A 51 -2.60 13.75 -8.03
C ILE A 51 -3.06 14.24 -6.66
N ILE A 52 -2.26 15.10 -6.00
CA ILE A 52 -2.62 15.68 -4.70
C ILE A 52 -3.87 16.56 -4.82
N LEU A 53 -4.01 17.34 -5.89
CA LEU A 53 -5.20 18.17 -6.11
C LEU A 53 -6.44 17.31 -6.38
N LEU A 54 -6.29 16.17 -7.07
CA LEU A 54 -7.38 15.26 -7.37
C LEU A 54 -7.85 14.45 -6.16
N LEU A 55 -6.91 13.90 -5.38
CA LEU A 55 -7.20 12.92 -4.32
C LEU A 55 -7.09 13.50 -2.90
N GLY A 56 -6.45 14.66 -2.74
CA GLY A 56 -6.19 15.26 -1.44
C GLY A 56 -5.44 14.30 -0.52
N ARG A 57 -6.01 14.04 0.65
CA ARG A 57 -5.44 13.12 1.66
C ARG A 57 -5.32 11.68 1.19
N ASP A 58 -6.06 11.30 0.14
CA ASP A 58 -6.10 9.94 -0.38
C ASP A 58 -4.98 9.68 -1.42
N ALA A 59 -4.14 10.67 -1.73
CA ALA A 59 -3.08 10.55 -2.74
C ALA A 59 -2.08 9.43 -2.43
N GLU A 60 -1.55 9.37 -1.21
CA GLU A 60 -0.65 8.30 -0.79
C GLU A 60 -1.34 6.94 -0.80
N ARG A 61 -2.59 6.90 -0.35
CA ARG A 61 -3.42 5.69 -0.29
C ARG A 61 -3.62 5.04 -1.67
N ALA A 62 -3.63 5.84 -2.74
CA ALA A 62 -3.74 5.34 -4.11
C ALA A 62 -2.51 4.50 -4.56
N CYS A 63 -1.35 4.62 -3.90
CA CYS A 63 -0.18 3.78 -4.18
C CYS A 63 -0.42 2.30 -3.81
N ASP A 64 -1.31 2.04 -2.86
CA ASP A 64 -1.67 0.71 -2.43
C ASP A 64 -2.71 0.05 -3.34
N VAL A 65 -3.29 0.81 -4.26
CA VAL A 65 -4.28 0.32 -5.21
C VAL A 65 -3.57 -0.23 -6.44
N GLY A 66 -3.89 -1.46 -6.81
CA GLY A 66 -3.47 -2.08 -8.06
C GLY A 66 -4.67 -2.45 -8.91
N LEU A 67 -4.60 -2.15 -10.20
CA LEU A 67 -5.64 -2.55 -11.16
C LEU A 67 -5.08 -3.60 -12.09
N VAL A 68 -5.77 -4.74 -12.20
CA VAL A 68 -5.49 -5.71 -13.25
C VAL A 68 -6.38 -5.38 -14.44
N TRP A 69 -5.73 -4.95 -15.51
CA TRP A 69 -6.34 -4.61 -16.79
C TRP A 69 -6.29 -5.80 -17.74
N ASN A 70 -7.36 -6.02 -18.50
CA ASN A 70 -7.39 -6.96 -19.62
C ASN A 70 -7.19 -6.18 -20.92
N ASP A 71 -6.02 -6.32 -21.54
CA ASP A 71 -5.64 -5.60 -22.75
C ASP A 71 -6.49 -5.99 -23.97
N ARG A 72 -7.15 -7.16 -23.94
CA ARG A 72 -7.97 -7.66 -25.05
C ARG A 72 -9.42 -7.18 -24.99
N GLU A 73 -9.95 -7.04 -23.78
CA GLU A 73 -11.36 -6.71 -23.54
C GLU A 73 -11.56 -5.25 -23.08
N ASP A 74 -10.47 -4.51 -22.91
CA ASP A 74 -10.44 -3.10 -22.50
C ASP A 74 -11.18 -2.87 -21.16
N GLN A 75 -10.90 -3.76 -20.19
CA GLN A 75 -11.67 -3.84 -18.95
C GLN A 75 -10.80 -4.08 -17.72
N ILE A 76 -11.24 -3.54 -16.59
CA ILE A 76 -10.71 -3.87 -15.27
C ILE A 76 -11.25 -5.24 -14.86
N VAL A 77 -10.37 -6.23 -14.74
CA VAL A 77 -10.74 -7.58 -14.27
C VAL A 77 -10.59 -7.73 -12.75
N ARG A 78 -9.77 -6.89 -12.10
CA ARG A 78 -9.60 -6.91 -10.65
C ARG A 78 -9.08 -5.60 -10.09
N VAL A 79 -9.61 -5.21 -8.94
CA VAL A 79 -9.04 -4.18 -8.06
C VAL A 79 -8.36 -4.87 -6.88
N ILE A 80 -7.11 -4.49 -6.61
CA ILE A 80 -6.28 -4.99 -5.51
C ILE A 80 -6.10 -3.85 -4.52
N ASP A 81 -6.26 -4.16 -3.23
CA ASP A 81 -6.02 -3.26 -2.13
C ASP A 81 -4.92 -3.82 -1.21
N ASP A 82 -3.72 -3.27 -1.33
CA ASP A 82 -2.54 -3.73 -0.57
C ASP A 82 -2.31 -2.94 0.73
N ALA A 83 -3.21 -2.05 1.15
CA ALA A 83 -2.96 -1.24 2.35
C ALA A 83 -2.81 -2.08 3.62
N ALA A 84 -3.56 -3.18 3.73
CA ALA A 84 -3.40 -4.13 4.82
C ALA A 84 -2.00 -4.80 4.81
N LEU A 85 -1.45 -5.07 3.63
CA LEU A 85 -0.11 -5.65 3.48
C LEU A 85 1.00 -4.63 3.80
N ARG A 86 0.80 -3.35 3.46
CA ARG A 86 1.70 -2.27 3.85
C ARG A 86 1.72 -2.09 5.36
N ALA A 87 0.55 -2.07 6.00
CA ALA A 87 0.43 -1.99 7.46
C ALA A 87 1.16 -3.16 8.13
N SER A 88 0.92 -4.41 7.69
CA SER A 88 1.58 -5.58 8.29
C SER A 88 3.10 -5.57 8.11
N ARG A 89 3.61 -5.01 7.00
CA ARG A 89 5.06 -4.82 6.82
C ARG A 89 5.61 -3.79 7.79
N GLN A 90 4.91 -2.68 8.03
CA GLN A 90 5.32 -1.65 8.98
C GLN A 90 5.36 -2.20 10.40
N ASP A 91 4.31 -2.90 10.83
CA ASP A 91 4.25 -3.55 12.16
C ASP A 91 5.43 -4.51 12.37
N ALA A 92 5.73 -5.35 11.38
CA ALA A 92 6.86 -6.29 11.46
C ALA A 92 8.22 -5.59 11.58
N TRP A 93 8.38 -4.40 10.99
CA TRP A 93 9.60 -3.61 11.16
C TRP A 93 9.67 -2.97 12.54
N GLU A 94 8.56 -2.45 13.07
CA GLU A 94 8.51 -1.88 14.43
C GLU A 94 8.85 -2.92 15.50
N GLU A 95 8.32 -4.14 15.39
CA GLU A 95 8.65 -5.25 16.30
C GLU A 95 10.16 -5.57 16.29
N VAL A 96 10.77 -5.55 15.11
CA VAL A 96 12.22 -5.79 14.95
C VAL A 96 13.03 -4.64 15.56
N PHE A 97 12.61 -3.38 15.38
CA PHE A 97 13.27 -2.24 16.03
C PHE A 97 13.16 -2.29 17.55
N ASP A 98 12.01 -2.66 18.09
CA ASP A 98 11.80 -2.82 19.53
C ASP A 98 12.69 -3.92 20.12
N LEU A 99 12.88 -5.02 19.37
CA LEU A 99 13.80 -6.09 19.74
C LEU A 99 15.25 -5.59 19.82
N PHE A 100 15.71 -4.81 18.84
CA PHE A 100 17.05 -4.23 18.87
C PHE A 100 17.22 -3.23 20.03
N ALA A 101 16.22 -2.38 20.29
CA ALA A 101 16.23 -1.45 21.41
C ALA A 101 16.19 -2.14 22.78
N ALA A 102 15.61 -3.34 22.87
CA ALA A 102 15.68 -4.17 24.06
C ALA A 102 17.09 -4.77 24.27
N ASP A 103 17.71 -5.32 23.21
CA ASP A 103 19.08 -5.88 23.28
C ASP A 103 20.11 -4.81 23.71
N ASP A 104 19.98 -3.58 23.21
CA ASP A 104 20.85 -2.46 23.61
C ASP A 104 20.68 -2.09 25.10
N ARG A 105 19.45 -2.13 25.63
CA ARG A 105 19.18 -1.86 27.06
C ARG A 105 19.73 -2.96 27.95
N ASP A 106 19.62 -4.23 27.55
CA ASP A 106 20.16 -5.36 28.28
C ASP A 106 21.69 -5.33 28.32
N ARG A 107 22.35 -5.01 27.20
CA ARG A 107 23.81 -4.83 27.14
C ARG A 107 24.30 -3.64 27.96
N ALA A 108 23.58 -2.52 27.97
CA ALA A 108 23.92 -1.37 28.80
C ALA A 108 23.83 -1.72 30.29
N SER A 109 22.80 -2.48 30.68
CA SER A 109 22.62 -2.95 32.07
C SER A 109 23.74 -3.90 32.50
N GLN A 110 24.21 -4.78 31.61
CA GLN A 110 25.32 -5.69 31.89
C GLN A 110 26.67 -4.97 32.09
N ARG A 111 26.92 -3.85 31.38
CA ARG A 111 28.16 -3.06 31.52
C ARG A 111 28.23 -2.24 32.80
N LEU A 112 27.09 -1.89 33.39
CA LEU A 112 27.01 -1.11 34.64
C LEU A 112 27.21 -1.99 35.89
N CYS A 113 27.14 -3.31 35.76
CA CYS A 113 27.30 -4.28 36.84
C CYS A 113 28.70 -4.96 36.85
N ALA A 114 29.63 -4.50 36.01
CA ALA A 114 30.99 -5.02 35.87
C ALA A 114 32.04 -4.12 36.53
#